data_AF-A0A9K3H6Z4-F1
#
_entry.id   AF-A0A9K3H6Z4-F1
#
_cell.length_a   1.000
_cell.length_b   1.000
_cell.length_c   1.000
_cell.angle_alpha   90.00
_cell.angle_beta   90.00
_cell.angle_gamma   90.00
#
_symmetry.space_group_name_H-M   'P 1'
#
loop_
_entity.id
_entity.type
_entity.pdbx_description
1 polymer ?
#
loop_
_entity_poly.entity_id
_entity_poly.type
_entity_poly.pdbx_seq_one_letter_code
_entity_poly.pdbx_strand_id
1 'polypeptide(L)'
;MALKGLERGSVQLAMKFGMKSVEGGCDVHVRGDPEYVRACCEASLKRLDVDYIDLYYVHRVDSRVPIEITVSILLFQDVSLRLHYIF
;
A
#
# COMPACT_ATOMS: atom_id res chain seq x y z
N MET A 1 -9.21 15.11 -8.69
CA MET A 1 -8.92 14.15 -7.61
C MET A 1 -9.83 14.51 -6.44
N ALA A 2 -10.61 13.57 -5.90
CA ALA A 2 -11.67 13.87 -4.91
C ALA A 2 -11.16 14.46 -3.57
N LEU A 3 -9.86 14.27 -3.28
CA LEU A 3 -9.22 14.80 -2.07
C LEU A 3 -8.77 16.27 -2.18
N LYS A 4 -8.71 16.85 -3.40
CA LYS A 4 -8.21 18.22 -3.58
C LYS A 4 -9.22 19.23 -3.02
N GLY A 5 -8.76 20.10 -2.13
CA GLY A 5 -9.59 21.11 -1.46
C GLY A 5 -10.18 20.68 -0.11
N LEU A 6 -9.96 19.42 0.31
CA LEU A 6 -10.25 18.97 1.66
C LEU A 6 -9.01 19.14 2.54
N GLU A 7 -9.23 19.43 3.82
CA GLU A 7 -8.16 19.33 4.81
C GLU A 7 -7.75 17.85 4.94
N ARG A 8 -6.46 17.54 4.82
CA ARG A 8 -6.00 16.14 4.81
C ARG A 8 -6.41 15.37 6.06
N GLY A 9 -6.42 16.00 7.23
CA GLY A 9 -6.84 15.37 8.50
C GLY A 9 -8.34 15.10 8.64
N SER A 10 -9.18 15.63 7.75
CA SER A 10 -10.65 15.47 7.81
C SER A 10 -11.15 14.13 7.24
N VAL A 11 -10.27 13.37 6.59
CA VAL A 11 -10.60 12.10 5.93
C VAL A 11 -9.58 11.02 6.28
N GLN A 12 -10.04 9.79 6.41
CA GLN A 12 -9.20 8.63 6.60
C GLN A 12 -9.06 7.87 5.28
N LEU A 13 -7.82 7.74 4.80
CA LEU A 13 -7.49 7.08 3.55
C LEU A 13 -7.02 5.65 3.83
N ALA A 14 -7.81 4.68 3.39
CA ALA A 14 -7.44 3.27 3.37
C ALA A 14 -6.98 2.86 1.97
N MET A 15 -5.80 2.25 1.88
CA MET A 15 -5.22 1.77 0.63
C MET A 15 -4.73 0.33 0.80
N LYS A 16 -4.81 -0.43 -0.29
CA LYS A 16 -4.40 -1.84 -0.33
C LYS A 16 -3.40 -2.12 -1.44
N PHE A 17 -2.56 -3.12 -1.24
CA PHE A 17 -1.54 -3.55 -2.21
C PHE A 17 -1.52 -5.07 -2.42
N GLY A 18 -0.64 -5.53 -3.29
CA GLY A 18 -0.31 -6.95 -3.43
C GLY A 18 -0.86 -7.62 -4.68
N MET A 19 -1.70 -6.95 -5.47
CA MET A 19 -2.12 -7.42 -6.80
C MET A 19 -1.19 -6.86 -7.88
N LYS A 20 -0.58 -7.74 -8.68
CA LYS A 20 0.22 -7.39 -9.86
C LYS A 20 -0.45 -7.96 -11.10
N SER A 21 -0.86 -7.09 -12.02
CA SER A 21 -1.37 -7.52 -13.33
C SER A 21 -0.27 -8.24 -14.12
N VAL A 22 -0.64 -9.36 -14.74
CA VAL A 22 0.22 -10.05 -15.70
C VAL A 22 0.07 -9.38 -17.06
N GLU A 23 1.19 -9.12 -17.72
CA GLU A 23 1.20 -8.46 -19.02
C GLU A 23 0.55 -9.38 -20.07
N GLY A 24 -0.44 -8.85 -20.80
CA GLY A 24 -1.13 -9.59 -21.87
C GLY A 24 -2.31 -10.47 -21.46
N GLY A 25 -2.81 -10.38 -20.22
CA GLY A 25 -3.97 -11.16 -19.77
C GLY A 25 -4.80 -10.51 -18.66
N CYS A 26 -5.85 -11.22 -18.22
CA CYS A 26 -6.68 -10.84 -17.07
C CYS A 26 -6.17 -11.41 -15.74
N ASP A 27 -5.07 -12.15 -15.77
CA ASP A 27 -4.51 -12.79 -14.58
C ASP A 27 -3.82 -11.78 -13.67
N VAL A 28 -3.98 -12.01 -12.37
CA VAL A 28 -3.39 -11.18 -11.32
C VAL A 28 -2.56 -12.08 -10.42
N HIS A 29 -1.28 -11.76 -10.29
CA HIS A 29 -0.40 -12.41 -9.34
C HIS A 29 -0.42 -11.67 -8.00
N VAL A 30 -0.42 -12.45 -6.92
CA VAL A 30 -0.23 -11.91 -5.58
C VAL A 30 1.26 -11.74 -5.32
N ARG A 31 1.67 -10.59 -4.77
CA ARG A 31 3.06 -10.28 -4.40
C ARG A 31 3.16 -9.61 -3.05
N GLY A 32 3.91 -10.22 -2.14
CA GLY A 32 4.19 -9.71 -0.79
C GLY A 32 5.66 -9.35 -0.56
N ASP A 33 6.51 -9.46 -1.58
CA ASP A 33 7.94 -9.19 -1.41
C ASP A 33 8.23 -7.70 -1.11
N PRO A 34 9.22 -7.39 -0.25
CA PRO A 34 9.46 -6.03 0.25
C PRO A 34 9.63 -4.95 -0.83
N GLU A 35 10.30 -5.29 -1.93
CA GLU A 35 10.51 -4.38 -3.05
C GLU A 35 9.18 -3.96 -3.69
N TYR A 36 8.30 -4.94 -3.94
CA TYR A 36 7.00 -4.66 -4.52
C TYR A 36 6.09 -3.85 -3.60
N VAL A 37 6.09 -4.15 -2.31
CA VAL A 37 5.29 -3.40 -1.33
C VAL A 37 5.71 -1.93 -1.30
N ARG A 38 7.03 -1.66 -1.27
CA ARG A 38 7.58 -0.29 -1.32
C ARG A 38 7.14 0.44 -2.60
N ALA A 39 7.36 -0.17 -3.75
CA ALA A 39 6.98 0.42 -5.03
C ALA A 39 5.48 0.73 -5.11
N CYS A 40 4.62 -0.16 -4.58
CA CYS A 40 3.18 0.07 -4.52
C CYS A 40 2.80 1.25 -3.61
N CYS A 41 3.50 1.41 -2.50
CA CYS A 41 3.26 2.50 -1.55
C CYS A 41 3.60 3.85 -2.21
N GLU A 42 4.82 3.97 -2.74
CA GLU A 42 5.30 5.18 -3.41
C GLU A 42 4.40 5.56 -4.59
N ALA A 43 4.00 4.59 -5.42
CA ALA A 43 3.09 4.82 -6.53
C ALA A 43 1.69 5.28 -6.06
N SER A 44 1.23 4.81 -4.90
CA SER A 44 -0.07 5.20 -4.33
C SER A 44 -0.06 6.63 -3.80
N LEU A 45 0.98 7.00 -3.05
CA LEU A 45 1.19 8.36 -2.56
C LEU A 45 1.26 9.35 -3.73
N LYS A 46 2.08 9.04 -4.75
CA LYS A 46 2.22 9.88 -5.96
C LYS A 46 0.91 10.01 -6.75
N ARG A 47 0.15 8.94 -6.91
CA ARG A 47 -1.12 8.95 -7.68
C ARG A 47 -2.21 9.74 -6.98
N LEU A 48 -2.24 9.68 -5.66
CA LEU A 48 -3.22 10.41 -4.86
C LEU A 48 -2.78 11.82 -4.48
N ASP A 49 -1.50 12.16 -4.71
CA ASP A 49 -0.94 13.48 -4.41
C ASP A 49 -1.06 13.80 -2.90
N VAL A 50 -0.65 12.84 -2.06
CA VAL A 50 -0.71 12.91 -0.59
C VAL A 50 0.60 12.46 0.05
N ASP A 51 0.91 13.03 1.22
CA ASP A 51 2.12 12.70 1.98
C ASP A 51 1.96 11.42 2.82
N TYR A 52 0.72 11.02 3.12
CA TYR A 52 0.45 9.87 3.98
C TYR A 52 -0.88 9.15 3.71
N ILE A 53 -0.90 7.87 4.09
CA ILE A 53 -2.05 6.97 4.08
C ILE A 53 -2.32 6.54 5.53
N ASP A 54 -3.59 6.57 5.96
CA ASP A 54 -3.98 6.26 7.34
C ASP A 54 -4.00 4.74 7.63
N LEU A 55 -4.38 3.95 6.63
CA LEU A 55 -4.42 2.49 6.70
C LEU A 55 -3.87 1.90 5.40
N TYR A 56 -2.75 1.19 5.49
CA TYR A 56 -2.14 0.50 4.37
C TYR A 56 -2.07 -1.01 4.65
N TYR A 57 -2.79 -1.81 3.87
CA TYR A 57 -3.00 -3.23 4.16
C TYR A 57 -2.79 -4.12 2.95
N VAL A 58 -2.50 -5.39 3.21
CA VAL A 58 -2.31 -6.38 2.16
C VAL A 58 -3.67 -6.83 1.63
N HIS A 59 -3.89 -6.79 0.31
CA HIS A 59 -5.16 -7.22 -0.27
C HIS A 59 -5.32 -8.74 -0.23
N ARG A 60 -4.22 -9.46 -0.51
CA ARG A 60 -4.11 -10.93 -0.47
C ARG A 60 -2.70 -11.30 -0.04
N VAL A 61 -2.59 -12.27 0.87
CA VAL A 61 -1.29 -12.74 1.37
C VAL A 61 -0.60 -13.57 0.28
N ASP A 62 0.66 -13.24 0.00
CA ASP A 62 1.53 -14.06 -0.86
C ASP A 62 2.05 -15.24 -0.04
N SER A 63 1.58 -16.45 -0.33
CA SER A 63 1.95 -17.66 0.41
C SER A 63 3.43 -18.06 0.25
N ARG A 64 4.17 -17.42 -0.67
CA ARG A 64 5.61 -17.69 -0.90
C ARG A 64 6.50 -16.83 -0.01
N VAL A 65 5.96 -15.76 0.58
CA VAL A 65 6.71 -14.81 1.42
C VAL A 65 6.18 -14.92 2.85
N PRO A 66 7.03 -15.20 3.86
CA PRO A 66 6.58 -15.17 5.25
C PRO A 66 5.92 -13.82 5.57
N ILE A 67 4.77 -13.86 6.27
CA ILE A 67 3.96 -12.66 6.48
C ILE A 67 4.72 -11.59 7.27
N GLU A 68 5.62 -12.01 8.16
CA GLU A 68 6.49 -11.15 8.96
C GLU A 68 7.39 -10.29 8.07
N ILE A 69 7.86 -10.83 6.94
CA ILE A 69 8.66 -10.09 5.97
C ILE A 69 7.81 -9.01 5.30
N THR A 70 6.60 -9.36 4.87
CA THR A 70 5.66 -8.41 4.25
C THR A 70 5.28 -7.30 5.23
N VAL A 71 4.97 -7.65 6.48
CA VAL A 71 4.53 -6.69 7.52
C VAL A 71 5.69 -5.83 8.02
N SER A 72 6.91 -6.39 8.09
CA SER A 72 8.09 -5.61 8.52
C SER A 72 8.28 -4.36 7.66
N ILE A 73 8.01 -4.44 6.35
CA ILE A 73 8.16 -3.29 5.46
C ILE A 73 7.09 -2.21 5.70
N LEU A 74 5.93 -2.58 6.25
CA LEU A 74 4.88 -1.64 6.66
C LEU A 74 5.28 -0.90 7.94
N LEU A 75 6.05 -1.55 8.81
CA LEU A 75 6.49 -1.01 10.10
C LEU A 75 7.78 -0.19 10.03
N PHE A 76 8.71 -0.57 9.14
CA PHE A 76 10.07 -0.02 9.10
C PHE A 76 10.27 1.17 8.15
N GLN A 77 9.24 1.61 7.42
CA GLN A 77 9.42 2.78 6.55
C GLN A 77 9.08 4.09 7.26
N ASP A 78 10.10 4.95 7.32
CA ASP A 78 10.09 6.39 7.58
C ASP A 78 9.46 7.17 6.41
N VAL A 79 8.38 6.65 5.83
CA VAL A 79 7.44 7.47 5.06
C VAL A 79 6.49 8.02 6.11
N SER A 80 6.01 9.26 5.95
CA SER A 80 5.11 9.94 6.89
C SER A 80 3.74 9.26 7.08
N LEU A 81 3.63 7.94 6.95
CA LEU A 81 2.45 7.15 7.25
C LEU A 81 2.20 7.19 8.75
N ARG A 82 1.20 7.98 9.16
CA ARG A 82 0.43 7.63 10.35
C ARG A 82 -0.40 6.39 10.02
N LEU A 83 0.25 5.22 10.05
CA LEU A 83 -0.47 3.95 10.01
C LEU A 83 -1.18 3.79 11.35
N HIS A 84 -2.49 3.97 11.34
CA HIS A 84 -3.31 3.74 12.52
C HIS A 84 -3.63 2.26 12.70
N TYR A 85 -3.67 1.47 11.62
CA TYR A 85 -3.98 0.03 11.66
C TYR A 85 -3.23 -0.75 10.57
N ILE A 86 -2.88 -2.00 10.86
CA ILE A 86 -2.36 -3.01 9.92
C ILE A 86 -3.30 -4.21 9.98
N PHE A 87 -3.79 -4.67 8.83
CA PHE A 87 -4.61 -5.87 8.66
C PHE A 87 -4.09 -6.72 7.50
#